data_AF-A0A0L0LJW2-F1
#
_entry.id   AF-A0A0L0LJW2-F1
#
_cell.length_a   1.000
_cell.length_b   1.000
_cell.length_c   1.000
_cell.angle_alpha   90.00
_cell.angle_beta   90.00
_cell.angle_gamma   90.00
#
_symmetry.space_group_name_H-M   'P 1'
#
loop_
_entity.id
_entity.type
_entity.pdbx_description
1 polymer ?
#
loop_
_entity_poly.entity_id
_entity_poly.type
_entity_poly.pdbx_seq_one_letter_code
_entity_poly.pdbx_strand_id
1 'polypeptide(L)' 'MEKIKIEQHTVSGGAWIAAWMFTIGYLHLSFWNGVLAVVIWPYFLGAYFAAPM' A
#
# COMPACT_ATOMS: atom_id res chain seq x y z
N MET A 1 2.59 32.15 -16.06
CA MET A 1 1.93 31.52 -14.90
C MET A 1 2.02 30.02 -15.07
N GLU A 2 2.99 29.38 -14.43
CA GLU A 2 3.05 27.91 -14.40
C GLU A 2 1.86 27.41 -13.59
N LYS A 3 0.95 26.68 -14.24
CA LYS A 3 -0.19 26.06 -13.57
C LYS A 3 0.35 24.87 -12.79
N ILE A 4 0.52 25.02 -11.47
CA ILE A 4 0.85 23.90 -10.59
C ILE A 4 -0.30 22.89 -10.70
N LYS A 5 -0.05 21.77 -11.40
CA LYS A 5 -0.99 20.66 -11.49
C LYS A 5 -0.93 19.90 -10.16
N ILE A 6 -1.95 20.09 -9.32
CA ILE A 6 -2.09 19.32 -8.09
C ILE A 6 -2.57 17.92 -8.48
N GLU A 7 -1.67 16.95 -8.51
CA GLU A 7 -2.03 15.53 -8.69
C GLU A 7 -2.46 14.94 -7.34
N GLN A 8 -3.75 14.66 -7.21
CA GLN A 8 -4.31 14.04 -6.01
C GLN A 8 -4.02 12.53 -6.00
N HIS A 9 -3.02 12.12 -5.23
CA HIS A 9 -2.74 10.70 -4.91
C HIS A 9 -3.76 10.10 -3.91
N THR A 10 -4.91 10.73 -3.73
CA THR A 10 -5.95 10.29 -2.78
C THR A 10 -6.51 8.92 -3.15
N VAL A 11 -6.61 8.63 -4.46
CA VAL A 11 -7.11 7.33 -4.96
C VAL A 11 -6.12 6.20 -4.66
N SER A 12 -4.83 6.43 -4.86
CA SER A 12 -3.80 5.42 -4.61
C SER A 12 -3.65 5.11 -3.12
N GLY A 13 -3.71 6.13 -2.25
CA GLY A 13 -3.71 5.92 -0.80
C GLY A 13 -4.97 5.19 -0.30
N GLY A 14 -6.15 5.56 -0.80
CA GLY A 14 -7.41 4.90 -0.44
C GLY A 14 -7.47 3.44 -0.89
N ALA A 15 -7.03 3.16 -2.12
CA ALA A 15 -6.95 1.80 -2.65
C ALA A 15 -5.98 0.93 -1.85
N TRP A 16 -4.84 1.50 -1.41
CA TRP A 16 -3.86 0.80 -0.57
C TRP A 16 -4.48 0.34 0.76
N ILE A 17 -5.15 1.25 1.48
CA ILE A 17 -5.78 0.92 2.77
C ILE A 17 -6.91 -0.10 2.58
N ALA A 18 -7.75 0.06 1.55
CA ALA A 18 -8.85 -0.84 1.27
C ALA A 18 -8.37 -2.27 0.97
N ALA A 19 -7.35 -2.42 0.11
CA ALA A 19 -6.75 -3.71 -0.21
C ALA A 19 -6.20 -4.39 1.06
N TRP A 20 -5.56 -3.62 1.94
CA TRP A 20 -5.00 -4.15 3.18
C TRP A 20 -6.02 -4.57 4.21
N MET A 21 -7.07 -3.77 4.44
CA MET A 21 -8.17 -4.16 5.32
C MET A 21 -8.83 -5.45 4.83
N PHE A 22 -9.00 -5.60 3.51
CA PHE A 22 -9.48 -6.83 2.91
C PHE A 22 -8.53 -8.01 3.19
N THR A 23 -7.23 -7.87 2.94
CA THR A 23 -6.24 -8.93 3.18
C THR A 23 -6.17 -9.36 4.65
N ILE A 24 -6.17 -8.41 5.59
CA ILE A 24 -6.13 -8.70 7.04
C ILE A 24 -7.36 -9.51 7.46
N GLY A 25 -8.55 -9.10 6.99
CA GLY A 25 -9.80 -9.82 7.25
C GLY A 25 -9.85 -11.19 6.57
N TYR A 26 -9.41 -11.28 5.31
CA TYR A 26 -9.39 -12.53 4.53
C TYR A 26 -8.46 -13.59 5.15
N LEU A 27 -7.29 -13.19 5.64
CA LEU A 27 -6.31 -14.10 6.27
C LEU A 27 -6.51 -14.30 7.76
N HIS A 28 -7.52 -13.66 8.38
CA HIS A 28 -7.73 -13.70 9.83
C HIS A 28 -6.46 -13.34 10.62
N LEU A 29 -5.70 -12.36 10.12
CA LEU A 29 -4.46 -11.91 10.76
C LEU A 29 -4.78 -11.26 12.10
N SER A 30 -4.10 -11.71 13.15
CA SER A 30 -4.13 -11.05 14.46
C SER A 30 -3.73 -9.57 14.30
N PHE A 31 -4.27 -8.67 15.12
CA PHE A 31 -4.07 -7.21 14.98
C PHE A 31 -2.60 -6.81 14.71
N TRP A 32 -1.67 -7.32 15.52
CA TRP A 32 -0.24 -7.04 15.37
C TRP A 32 0.37 -7.62 14.09
N ASN A 33 -0.09 -8.79 13.64
CA ASN A 33 0.35 -9.37 12.38
C ASN A 33 -0.15 -8.54 11.19
N GLY A 34 -1.37 -8.00 11.26
CA GLY A 34 -1.91 -7.08 10.26
C GLY A 34 -1.12 -5.76 10.19
N VAL A 35 -0.78 -5.17 11.34
CA VAL A 35 0.05 -3.96 11.42
C VAL A 35 1.44 -4.19 10.81
N LEU A 36 2.10 -5.29 11.19
CA LEU A 36 3.41 -5.65 10.62
C LEU A 36 3.33 -5.87 9.12
N ALA A 37 2.27 -6.53 8.64
CA ALA A 37 2.07 -6.73 7.21
C ALA A 37 1.99 -5.38 6.48
N VAL A 38 1.13 -4.45 6.93
CA VAL A 38 0.94 -3.11 6.32
C VAL A 38 2.25 -2.32 6.22
N VAL A 39 3.11 -2.42 7.24
CA VAL A 39 4.41 -1.74 7.29
C VAL A 39 5.45 -2.43 6.40
N ILE A 40 5.43 -3.75 6.32
CA ILE A 40 6.46 -4.55 5.63
C ILE A 40 6.21 -4.65 4.12
N TRP A 41 4.97 -4.69 3.64
CA TRP A 41 4.68 -4.87 2.21
C TRP A 41 5.26 -3.78 1.29
N PRO A 42 5.32 -2.47 1.62
CA PRO A 42 5.97 -1.48 0.76
C PRO A 42 7.40 -1.86 0.39
N TYR A 43 8.14 -2.47 1.32
CA TYR A 43 9.47 -3.01 1.07
C TYR A 43 9.43 -4.15 0.03
N PHE A 44 8.50 -5.09 0.16
CA PHE A 44 8.34 -6.19 -0.81
C PHE A 44 7.89 -5.70 -2.20
N LEU A 45 7.01 -4.70 -2.29
CA LEU A 45 6.66 -4.08 -3.58
C LEU A 45 7.86 -3.37 -4.19
N GLY A 46 8.59 -2.60 -3.39
CA GLY A 46 9.82 -1.96 -3.83
C GLY A 46 10.83 -2.97 -4.37
N ALA A 47 11.07 -4.06 -3.63
CA ALA A 47 11.95 -5.14 -4.08
C ALA A 47 11.46 -5.84 -5.36
N TYR A 48 10.15 -6.08 -5.48
CA TYR A 48 9.56 -6.72 -6.66
C TYR A 48 9.64 -5.84 -7.90
N PHE A 49 9.34 -4.53 -7.77
CA PHE A 49 9.42 -3.58 -8.89
C PHE A 49 10.85 -3.11 -9.20
N ALA A 50 11.77 -3.18 -8.22
CA ALA A 50 13.19 -2.86 -8.42
C ALA A 50 13.99 -4.02 -9.00
N ALA A 51 13.45 -5.25 -8.98
CA ALA A 51 14.08 -6.37 -9.66
C ALA A 51 14.17 -6.03 -11.16
N PRO A 52 15.38 -5.99 -11.74
CA PRO A 52 15.50 -5.86 -13.18
C PRO A 52 14.93 -7.13 -13.80
N MET A 53 13.83 -6.99 -14.56
CA MET A 53 13.41 -8.03 -15.50
C MET A 53 14.45 -8.18 -16.61
#